data_AF-A0A6G6Y257-F1
#
_entry.id   AF-A0A6G6Y257-F1
#
_cell.length_a   1.000
_cell.length_b   1.000
_cell.length_c   1.000
_cell.angle_alpha   90.00
_cell.angle_beta   90.00
_cell.angle_gamma   90.00
#
_symmetry.space_group_name_H-M   'P 1'
#
loop_
_entity.id
_entity.type
_entity.pdbx_description
1 polymer ?
#
loop_
_entity_poly.entity_id
_entity_poly.type
_entity_poly.pdbx_seq_one_letter_code
_entity_poly.pdbx_strand_id
1 'polypeptide(L)'
;MMSDAEYEEEIHGGGVPAPVLGILVGLALIVVVALIAPQILPPLPQAYLFGGGAVLGLVVWAIAAAVTMRSAGALWIVASLVLLVGGGVLGSLNIARLHNAGGTHDASTFAEIEVGPDGRPQLPPEADKRGPISQAYVEAFNAARDDRQALDDAMAEMNLGALNSPYLLEQTPEILGRCEEIAAIKERADTNSERRAERTGALAEMVASSELPEKIQQGITMMIAPVGKPGEPDPALEQQQALLDGTQQLCELLAKRSWRNEAAYFGFTNGADRRRFEEINEARQAAAKDIAALERQATTRLTEGREMVREALSR
;
A
#
# COMPACT_ATOMS: atom_id res chain seq x y z
N MET A 1 65.90 66.71 7.52
CA MET A 1 66.46 65.36 7.71
C MET A 1 65.45 64.63 8.58
N MET A 2 64.43 64.01 7.98
CA MET A 2 64.46 62.65 7.40
C MET A 2 64.58 61.60 8.51
N SER A 3 63.45 61.06 8.94
CA SER A 3 63.17 59.63 8.75
C SER A 3 61.69 59.40 8.98
N ASP A 4 60.99 59.10 7.89
CA ASP A 4 59.79 58.31 7.90
C ASP A 4 60.03 57.02 8.70
N ALA A 5 59.09 56.67 9.55
CA ALA A 5 58.95 55.34 10.10
C ALA A 5 57.49 54.96 9.92
N GLU A 6 57.15 54.60 8.67
CA GLU A 6 56.15 53.58 8.41
C GLU A 6 56.50 52.35 9.26
N TYR A 7 55.62 51.99 10.18
CA TYR A 7 55.44 50.59 10.52
C TYR A 7 54.00 50.24 10.18
N GLU A 8 53.90 49.47 9.11
CA GLU A 8 52.69 48.86 8.59
C GLU A 8 51.90 48.20 9.72
N GLU A 9 50.68 48.67 9.91
CA GLU A 9 49.65 47.96 10.66
C GLU A 9 49.22 46.77 9.78
N GLU A 10 49.90 45.63 9.95
CA GLU A 10 49.53 44.37 9.34
C GLU A 10 48.14 43.97 9.84
N ILE A 11 47.10 44.30 9.06
CA ILE A 11 45.77 43.74 9.21
C ILE A 11 45.89 42.25 8.88
N HIS A 12 46.20 41.43 9.88
CA HIS A 12 46.03 39.98 9.80
C HIS A 12 44.54 39.71 9.59
N GLY A 13 44.14 39.54 8.33
CA GLY A 13 42.89 38.90 7.97
C GLY A 13 42.85 37.54 8.64
N GLY A 14 42.07 37.43 9.72
CA GLY A 14 41.86 36.21 10.50
C GLY A 14 41.14 35.16 9.66
N GLY A 15 41.85 34.53 8.74
CA GLY A 15 41.38 33.35 8.05
C GLY A 15 41.20 32.22 9.05
N VAL A 16 40.10 31.47 8.93
CA VAL A 16 39.87 30.26 9.74
C VAL A 16 41.09 29.34 9.56
N PRO A 17 41.75 28.90 10.65
CA PRO A 17 42.94 28.08 10.53
C PRO A 17 42.60 26.79 9.76
N ALA A 18 43.45 26.45 8.78
CA ALA A 18 43.29 25.29 7.90
C ALA A 18 42.84 23.98 8.59
N PRO A 19 43.33 23.60 9.79
CA PRO A 19 42.85 22.39 10.48
C PRO A 19 41.38 22.48 10.95
N VAL A 20 40.88 23.67 11.28
CA VAL A 20 39.46 23.87 11.65
C VAL A 20 38.58 23.75 10.41
N LEU A 21 39.03 24.32 9.28
CA LEU A 21 38.30 24.24 8.01
C LEU A 21 38.18 22.79 7.52
N GLY A 22 39.23 21.96 7.71
CA GLY A 22 39.20 20.54 7.39
C GLY A 22 38.17 19.73 8.21
N ILE A 23 38.04 20.03 9.51
CA ILE A 23 37.04 19.36 10.36
C ILE A 23 35.62 19.77 9.97
N LEU A 24 35.39 21.07 9.69
CA LEU A 24 34.07 21.56 9.29
C LEU A 24 33.62 20.97 7.94
N VAL A 25 34.51 20.88 6.96
CA VAL A 25 34.23 20.21 5.68
C VAL A 25 33.95 18.73 5.88
N GLY A 26 34.74 18.04 6.72
CA GLY A 26 34.52 16.64 7.06
C GLY A 26 33.16 16.38 7.71
N LEU A 27 32.77 17.21 8.69
CA LEU A 27 31.46 17.12 9.33
C LEU A 27 30.32 17.44 8.36
N ALA A 28 30.46 18.46 7.52
CA ALA A 28 29.46 18.80 6.51
C ALA A 28 29.23 17.64 5.54
N LEU A 29 30.31 16.97 5.11
CA LEU A 29 30.23 15.80 4.24
C LEU A 29 29.54 14.61 4.93
N ILE A 30 29.83 14.37 6.21
CA ILE A 30 29.13 13.34 7.01
C ILE A 30 27.64 13.64 7.11
N VAL A 31 27.25 14.90 7.34
CA VAL A 31 25.84 15.31 7.41
C VAL A 31 25.13 15.12 6.06
N VAL A 32 25.76 15.52 4.95
CA VAL A 32 25.20 15.33 3.61
C VAL A 32 24.99 13.85 3.30
N VAL A 33 25.99 13.00 3.60
CA VAL A 33 25.87 11.55 3.46
C VAL A 33 24.74 11.01 4.33
N ALA A 34 24.59 11.47 5.58
CA ALA A 34 23.52 11.02 6.46
C ALA A 34 22.10 11.42 5.97
N LEU A 35 21.97 12.50 5.20
CA LEU A 35 20.70 12.92 4.61
C LEU A 35 20.37 12.19 3.30
N ILE A 36 21.39 11.87 2.49
CA ILE A 36 21.20 11.22 1.18
C ILE A 36 21.13 9.70 1.31
N ALA A 37 21.91 9.11 2.21
CA ALA A 37 21.99 7.66 2.40
C ALA A 37 20.60 6.97 2.56
N PRO A 38 19.63 7.50 3.32
CA PRO A 38 18.30 6.88 3.44
C PRO A 38 17.50 6.83 2.14
N GLN A 39 17.87 7.61 1.12
CA GLN A 39 17.17 7.63 -0.16
C GLN A 39 17.75 6.62 -1.17
N ILE A 40 18.97 6.13 -0.94
CA ILE A 40 19.72 5.32 -1.93
C ILE A 40 20.09 3.95 -1.37
N LEU A 41 20.35 3.85 -0.07
CA LEU A 41 20.78 2.61 0.57
C LEU A 41 19.57 1.87 1.16
N PRO A 42 19.53 0.53 1.04
CA PRO A 42 18.60 -0.26 1.81
C PRO A 42 18.92 -0.06 3.29
N PRO A 43 17.90 -0.17 4.15
CA PRO A 43 18.12 -0.03 5.56
C PRO A 43 18.97 -1.20 6.09
N LEU A 44 19.81 -0.92 7.08
CA LEU A 44 20.84 -1.82 7.58
C LEU A 44 20.70 -2.00 9.09
N PRO A 45 21.04 -3.17 9.65
CA PRO A 45 20.97 -3.38 11.10
C PRO A 45 21.80 -2.34 11.84
N GLN A 46 21.31 -1.89 13.00
CA GLN A 46 21.94 -0.80 13.77
C GLN A 46 23.45 -1.02 14.00
N ALA A 47 23.88 -2.25 14.25
CA ALA A 47 25.31 -2.58 14.41
C ALA A 47 26.15 -2.27 13.16
N TYR A 48 25.62 -2.52 11.96
CA TYR A 48 26.29 -2.17 10.70
C TYR A 48 26.26 -0.67 10.42
N LEU A 49 25.18 0.02 10.78
CA LEU A 49 25.10 1.48 10.66
C LEU A 49 26.12 2.17 11.59
N PHE A 50 26.20 1.73 12.85
CA PHE A 50 27.20 2.25 13.80
C PHE A 50 28.63 1.96 13.35
N GLY A 51 28.90 0.71 12.93
CA GLY A 51 30.21 0.32 12.42
C GLY A 51 30.59 1.09 11.16
N GLY A 52 29.68 1.18 10.20
CA GLY A 52 29.87 1.92 8.95
C GLY A 52 30.07 3.42 9.16
N GLY A 53 29.26 4.03 10.02
CA GLY A 53 29.39 5.44 10.41
C GLY A 53 30.70 5.74 11.10
N ALA A 54 31.13 4.88 12.03
CA ALA A 54 32.43 5.02 12.71
C ALA A 54 33.61 4.87 11.73
N VAL A 55 33.55 3.89 10.82
CA VAL A 55 34.58 3.68 9.78
C VAL A 55 34.65 4.88 8.84
N LEU A 56 33.51 5.40 8.39
CA LEU A 56 33.46 6.57 7.52
C LEU A 56 34.03 7.81 8.23
N GLY A 57 33.66 8.03 9.49
CA GLY A 57 34.23 9.10 10.32
C GLY A 57 35.75 8.95 10.50
N LEU A 58 36.25 7.72 10.66
CA LEU A 58 37.68 7.42 10.76
C LEU A 58 38.43 7.66 9.45
N VAL A 59 37.84 7.29 8.31
CA VAL A 59 38.42 7.56 6.97
C VAL A 59 38.49 9.06 6.70
N VAL A 60 37.41 9.79 6.96
CA VAL A 60 37.38 11.26 6.83
C VAL A 60 38.43 11.90 7.73
N TRP A 61 38.55 11.41 8.97
CA TRP A 61 39.60 11.85 9.88
C TRP A 61 41.01 11.55 9.36
N ALA A 62 41.27 10.34 8.85
CA ALA A 62 42.58 9.97 8.33
C ALA A 62 43.01 10.87 7.16
N ILE A 63 42.07 11.22 6.27
CA ILE A 63 42.29 12.17 5.17
C ILE A 63 42.58 13.56 5.73
N ALA A 64 41.76 14.07 6.66
CA ALA A 64 41.95 15.38 7.27
C ALA A 64 43.30 15.48 8.01
N ALA A 65 43.68 14.42 8.74
CA ALA A 65 44.94 14.33 9.47
C ALA A 65 46.15 14.37 8.52
N ALA A 66 46.10 13.61 7.42
CA ALA A 66 47.17 13.54 6.43
C ALA A 66 47.39 14.88 5.69
N VAL A 67 46.33 15.64 5.44
CA VAL A 67 46.35 16.87 4.64
C VAL A 67 46.57 18.12 5.49
N THR A 68 45.99 18.20 6.69
CA THR A 68 45.88 19.47 7.44
C THR A 68 46.52 19.47 8.84
N MET A 69 46.89 18.31 9.39
CA MET A 69 47.28 18.20 10.81
C MET A 69 48.72 17.74 11.05
N ARG A 70 49.60 17.77 10.03
CA ARG A 70 51.00 17.31 10.13
C ARG A 70 51.83 18.01 11.22
N SER A 71 51.48 19.24 11.60
CA SER A 71 52.15 20.03 12.64
C SER A 71 51.28 20.28 13.88
N ALA A 72 50.12 19.62 13.98
CA ALA A 72 49.20 19.83 15.09
C ALA A 72 49.64 19.07 16.35
N GLY A 73 49.36 19.63 17.52
CA GLY A 73 49.63 18.97 18.80
C GLY A 73 48.78 17.71 19.00
N ALA A 74 49.28 16.74 19.78
CA ALA A 74 48.62 15.46 20.02
C ALA A 74 47.17 15.61 20.54
N LEU A 75 46.90 16.62 21.37
CA LEU A 75 45.55 16.92 21.87
C LEU A 75 44.57 17.25 20.74
N TRP A 76 45.01 17.96 19.71
CA TRP A 76 44.19 18.35 18.56
C TRP A 76 43.88 17.17 17.63
N ILE A 77 44.87 16.29 17.45
CA ILE A 77 44.73 15.05 16.67
C ILE A 77 43.69 14.13 17.33
N VAL A 78 43.75 13.98 18.66
CA VAL A 78 42.78 13.17 19.41
C VAL A 78 41.38 13.83 19.42
N ALA A 79 41.29 15.15 19.64
CA ALA A 79 40.00 15.85 19.66
C ALA A 79 39.26 15.77 18.31
N SER A 80 39.99 15.94 17.20
CA SER A 80 39.41 15.82 15.85
C SER A 80 38.98 14.40 15.50
N LEU A 81 39.69 13.37 16.00
CA LEU A 81 39.30 11.97 15.84
C LEU A 81 37.96 11.71 16.51
N VAL A 82 37.82 12.13 17.77
CA VAL A 82 36.57 11.96 18.52
C VAL A 82 35.42 12.68 17.84
N LEU A 83 35.63 13.90 17.33
CA LEU A 83 34.59 14.67 16.64
C LEU A 83 34.12 14.02 15.35
N LEU A 84 35.03 13.53 14.50
CA LEU A 84 34.66 12.97 13.19
C LEU A 84 34.13 11.54 13.30
N VAL A 85 34.71 10.69 14.16
CA VAL A 85 34.16 9.36 14.44
C VAL A 85 32.81 9.47 15.16
N GLY A 86 32.73 10.34 16.17
CA GLY A 86 31.47 10.62 16.87
C GLY A 86 30.40 11.19 15.94
N GLY A 87 30.78 12.11 15.04
CA GLY A 87 29.92 12.64 13.99
C GLY A 87 29.41 11.56 13.03
N GLY A 88 30.27 10.62 12.62
CA GLY A 88 29.89 9.48 11.79
C GLY A 88 28.89 8.55 12.48
N VAL A 89 29.11 8.24 13.77
CA VAL A 89 28.17 7.46 14.59
C VAL A 89 26.83 8.19 14.74
N LEU A 90 26.83 9.48 15.04
CA LEU A 90 25.61 10.30 15.15
C LEU A 90 24.87 10.45 13.81
N GLY A 91 25.60 10.54 12.70
CA GLY A 91 25.03 10.51 11.35
C GLY A 91 24.30 9.20 11.07
N SER A 92 24.91 8.06 11.44
CA SER A 92 24.28 6.75 11.30
C SER A 92 23.01 6.58 12.16
N LEU A 93 22.97 7.18 13.35
CA LEU A 93 21.76 7.27 14.17
C LEU A 93 20.64 8.07 13.50
N ASN A 94 20.98 9.16 12.81
CA ASN A 94 20.00 9.92 12.04
C ASN A 94 19.43 9.12 10.86
N ILE A 95 20.27 8.35 10.16
CA ILE A 95 19.81 7.43 9.09
C ILE A 95 18.80 6.43 9.66
N ALA A 96 19.11 5.78 10.79
CA ALA A 96 18.20 4.84 11.44
C ALA A 96 16.89 5.50 11.89
N ARG A 97 16.96 6.73 12.43
CA ARG A 97 15.76 7.50 12.81
C ARG A 97 14.90 7.91 11.63
N LEU A 98 15.51 8.29 10.51
CA LEU A 98 14.79 8.68 9.30
C LEU A 98 14.06 7.48 8.67
N HIS A 99 14.67 6.29 8.66
CA HIS A 99 13.98 5.07 8.24
C HIS A 99 12.81 4.72 9.17
N ASN A 100 13.00 4.81 10.49
CA ASN A 100 11.92 4.61 11.46
C ASN A 100 10.80 5.66 11.29
N ALA A 101 11.14 6.91 10.99
CA ALA A 101 10.17 7.97 10.72
C ALA A 101 9.38 7.71 9.42
N GLY A 102 10.05 7.21 8.37
CA GLY A 102 9.39 6.81 7.12
C GLY A 102 8.44 5.62 7.30
N GLY A 103 8.90 4.56 7.97
CA GLY A 103 8.07 3.38 8.25
C GLY A 103 6.88 3.67 9.16
N THR A 104 7.02 4.56 10.14
CA THR A 104 5.89 5.02 10.97
C THR A 104 4.91 5.88 10.19
N HIS A 105 5.38 6.67 9.20
CA HIS A 105 4.50 7.41 8.32
C HIS A 105 3.71 6.50 7.39
N ASP A 106 4.33 5.47 6.80
CA ASP A 106 3.62 4.45 6.02
C ASP A 106 2.56 3.72 6.84
N ALA A 107 2.96 3.24 8.02
CA ALA A 107 2.06 2.52 8.92
C ALA A 107 0.90 3.40 9.42
N SER A 108 1.07 4.73 9.49
CA SER A 108 -0.01 5.65 9.90
C SER A 108 -1.19 5.62 8.94
N THR A 109 -0.96 5.44 7.63
CA THR A 109 -2.04 5.26 6.64
C THR A 109 -2.98 4.16 7.06
N PHE A 110 -2.40 3.01 7.40
CA PHE A 110 -3.10 1.80 7.77
C PHE A 110 -3.78 1.88 9.14
N ALA A 111 -3.19 2.61 10.09
CA ALA A 111 -3.79 2.86 11.41
C ALA A 111 -5.02 3.79 11.34
N GLU A 112 -5.09 4.64 10.32
CA GLU A 112 -6.14 5.66 10.13
C GLU A 112 -7.20 5.25 9.10
N ILE A 113 -7.15 4.05 8.52
CA ILE A 113 -8.21 3.56 7.63
C ILE A 113 -9.50 3.43 8.43
N GLU A 114 -10.57 4.05 7.96
CA GLU A 114 -11.90 3.93 8.58
C GLU A 114 -12.81 3.03 7.75
N VAL A 115 -13.82 2.46 8.39
CA VAL A 115 -14.90 1.78 7.68
C VAL A 115 -16.07 2.74 7.60
N GLY A 116 -16.47 3.07 6.38
CA GLY A 116 -17.59 3.96 6.11
C GLY A 116 -18.95 3.39 6.52
N PRO A 117 -20.01 4.22 6.49
CA PRO A 117 -21.37 3.79 6.80
C PRO A 117 -21.90 2.74 5.80
N ASP A 118 -21.29 2.65 4.61
CA ASP A 118 -21.55 1.66 3.57
C ASP A 118 -20.73 0.38 3.74
N GLY A 119 -19.94 0.25 4.81
CA GLY A 119 -19.08 -0.89 5.08
C GLY A 119 -17.80 -0.91 4.23
N ARG A 120 -17.52 0.15 3.44
CA ARG A 120 -16.34 0.22 2.58
C ARG A 120 -15.18 0.92 3.29
N PRO A 121 -13.92 0.57 2.97
CA PRO A 121 -12.77 1.26 3.56
C PRO A 121 -12.69 2.70 3.05
N GLN A 122 -12.38 3.64 3.94
CA GLN A 122 -12.09 5.02 3.63
C GLN A 122 -10.62 5.29 3.96
N LEU A 123 -9.87 5.71 2.94
CA LEU A 123 -8.48 6.08 3.09
C LEU A 123 -8.37 7.45 3.76
N PRO A 124 -7.40 7.65 4.66
CA PRO A 124 -7.16 8.97 5.23
C PRO A 124 -6.68 9.96 4.16
N PRO A 125 -6.82 11.28 4.39
CA PRO A 125 -6.31 12.28 3.48
C PRO A 125 -4.81 12.11 3.23
N GLU A 126 -4.42 12.28 1.96
CA GLU A 126 -3.04 12.19 1.51
C GLU A 126 -2.34 10.87 1.82
N ALA A 127 -3.09 9.77 1.97
CA ALA A 127 -2.56 8.43 2.17
C ALA A 127 -1.46 8.07 1.15
N ASP A 128 -1.60 8.52 -0.10
CA ASP A 128 -0.63 8.31 -1.18
C ASP A 128 0.72 9.00 -0.97
N LYS A 129 0.79 10.00 -0.08
CA LYS A 129 2.01 10.77 0.21
C LYS A 129 2.76 10.28 1.43
N ARG A 130 2.22 9.28 2.16
CA ARG A 130 2.74 8.86 3.46
C ARG A 130 3.91 7.87 3.39
N GLY A 131 4.24 7.42 2.19
CA GLY A 131 5.37 6.56 1.90
C GLY A 131 5.07 5.56 0.77
N PRO A 132 6.06 4.77 0.33
CA PRO A 132 5.93 3.88 -0.82
C PRO A 132 4.89 2.77 -0.62
N ILE A 133 4.78 2.20 0.60
CA ILE A 133 3.78 1.15 0.88
C ILE A 133 2.37 1.74 0.82
N SER A 134 2.20 2.93 1.40
CA SER A 134 0.92 3.64 1.39
C SER A 134 0.52 4.03 -0.03
N GLN A 135 1.46 4.55 -0.82
CA GLN A 135 1.24 4.90 -2.22
C GLN A 135 0.78 3.69 -3.04
N ALA A 136 1.51 2.57 -2.94
CA ALA A 136 1.16 1.35 -3.65
C ALA A 136 -0.21 0.80 -3.18
N TYR A 137 -0.52 0.90 -1.89
CA TYR A 137 -1.82 0.50 -1.36
C TYR A 137 -2.95 1.36 -1.90
N VAL A 138 -2.79 2.68 -1.95
CA VAL A 138 -3.79 3.60 -2.54
C VAL A 138 -4.02 3.30 -4.02
N GLU A 139 -2.95 3.03 -4.78
CA GLU A 139 -3.05 2.64 -6.18
C GLU A 139 -3.86 1.34 -6.35
N ALA A 140 -3.50 0.30 -5.59
CA ALA A 140 -4.21 -0.97 -5.63
C ALA A 140 -5.67 -0.83 -5.17
N PHE A 141 -5.93 -0.02 -4.15
CA PHE A 141 -7.28 0.27 -3.64
C PHE A 141 -8.15 0.94 -4.71
N ASN A 142 -7.63 1.99 -5.36
CA ASN A 142 -8.35 2.69 -6.42
C ASN A 142 -8.59 1.77 -7.62
N ALA A 143 -7.59 0.99 -8.03
CA ALA A 143 -7.75 0.04 -9.12
C ALA A 143 -8.80 -1.05 -8.80
N ALA A 144 -8.84 -1.55 -7.56
CA ALA A 144 -9.85 -2.51 -7.12
C ALA A 144 -11.26 -1.91 -7.07
N ARG A 145 -11.38 -0.62 -6.71
CA ARG A 145 -12.65 0.12 -6.76
C ARG A 145 -13.13 0.30 -8.19
N ASP A 146 -12.25 0.70 -9.09
CA ASP A 146 -12.57 0.93 -10.49
C ASP A 146 -12.94 -0.39 -11.19
N ASP A 147 -12.26 -1.50 -10.87
CA ASP A 147 -12.61 -2.84 -11.34
C ASP A 147 -14.01 -3.27 -10.87
N ARG A 148 -14.37 -2.98 -9.61
CA ARG A 148 -15.71 -3.25 -9.06
C ARG A 148 -16.77 -2.42 -9.79
N GLN A 149 -16.52 -1.11 -9.96
CA GLN A 149 -17.43 -0.23 -10.66
C GLN A 149 -17.65 -0.69 -12.10
N ALA A 150 -16.61 -1.07 -12.83
CA ALA A 150 -16.71 -1.56 -14.20
C ALA A 150 -17.47 -2.89 -14.33
N LEU A 151 -17.49 -3.71 -13.28
CA LEU A 151 -18.32 -4.91 -13.22
C LEU A 151 -19.78 -4.56 -12.92
N ASP A 152 -20.01 -3.68 -11.95
CA ASP A 152 -21.35 -3.18 -11.59
C ASP A 152 -22.03 -2.49 -12.79
N ASP A 153 -21.28 -1.66 -13.53
CA ASP A 153 -21.75 -0.99 -14.74
C ASP A 153 -22.13 -2.00 -15.85
N ALA A 154 -21.35 -3.07 -16.02
CA ALA A 154 -21.64 -4.12 -16.99
C ALA A 154 -22.95 -4.87 -16.66
N MET A 155 -23.14 -5.19 -15.37
CA MET A 155 -24.39 -5.81 -14.90
C MET A 155 -25.59 -4.87 -15.05
N ALA A 156 -25.39 -3.57 -14.82
CA ALA A 156 -26.42 -2.54 -14.98
C ALA A 156 -26.81 -2.32 -16.44
N GLU A 157 -25.85 -2.30 -17.37
CA GLU A 157 -26.08 -2.17 -18.81
C GLU A 157 -26.94 -3.33 -19.37
N MET A 158 -26.72 -4.55 -18.86
CA MET A 158 -27.56 -5.69 -19.16
C MET A 158 -28.94 -5.66 -18.48
N ASN A 159 -29.14 -4.76 -17.52
CA ASN A 159 -30.33 -4.66 -16.68
C ASN A 159 -30.73 -6.01 -16.07
N LEU A 160 -29.74 -6.75 -15.55
CA LEU A 160 -29.95 -8.10 -15.00
C LEU A 160 -30.95 -8.13 -13.84
N GLY A 161 -31.19 -6.98 -13.18
CA GLY A 161 -32.23 -6.82 -12.17
C GLY A 161 -33.63 -7.14 -12.69
N ALA A 162 -33.92 -6.86 -13.97
CA ALA A 162 -35.21 -7.14 -14.59
C ALA A 162 -35.56 -8.64 -14.57
N LEU A 163 -34.55 -9.54 -14.62
CA LEU A 163 -34.76 -10.99 -14.60
C LEU A 163 -35.47 -11.49 -13.34
N ASN A 164 -35.50 -10.69 -12.27
CA ASN A 164 -36.18 -11.03 -11.02
C ASN A 164 -37.65 -10.54 -10.98
N SER A 165 -38.14 -9.85 -12.01
CA SER A 165 -39.48 -9.28 -12.05
C SER A 165 -40.17 -9.54 -13.40
N PRO A 166 -41.27 -10.32 -13.43
CA PRO A 166 -42.01 -10.55 -14.67
C PRO A 166 -42.55 -9.24 -15.26
N TYR A 167 -42.92 -8.29 -14.40
CA TYR A 167 -43.39 -6.95 -14.81
C TYR A 167 -42.31 -6.11 -15.50
N LEU A 168 -41.05 -6.20 -15.04
CA LEU A 168 -39.94 -5.50 -15.70
C LEU A 168 -39.57 -6.17 -17.02
N LEU A 169 -39.63 -7.50 -17.10
CA LEU A 169 -39.36 -8.22 -18.36
C LEU A 169 -40.43 -7.99 -19.42
N GLU A 170 -41.69 -7.76 -19.03
CA GLU A 170 -42.73 -7.35 -19.98
C GLU A 170 -42.43 -5.96 -20.60
N GLN A 171 -41.76 -5.07 -19.86
CA GLN A 171 -41.34 -3.75 -20.36
C GLN A 171 -40.03 -3.78 -21.14
N THR A 172 -39.14 -4.74 -20.84
CA THR A 172 -37.79 -4.83 -21.40
C THR A 172 -37.49 -6.26 -21.88
N PRO A 173 -38.27 -6.82 -22.82
CA PRO A 173 -38.16 -8.21 -23.23
C PRO A 173 -36.87 -8.54 -24.01
N GLU A 174 -36.19 -7.53 -24.56
CA GLU A 174 -34.95 -7.65 -25.33
C GLU A 174 -33.78 -8.24 -24.52
N ILE A 175 -33.81 -8.14 -23.18
CA ILE A 175 -32.78 -8.71 -22.30
C ILE A 175 -32.72 -10.24 -22.47
N LEU A 176 -33.86 -10.89 -22.73
CA LEU A 176 -33.94 -12.34 -22.93
C LEU A 176 -33.30 -12.81 -24.24
N GLY A 177 -32.99 -11.89 -25.16
CA GLY A 177 -32.29 -12.19 -26.41
C GLY A 177 -30.77 -12.08 -26.30
N ARG A 178 -30.23 -11.72 -25.12
CA ARG A 178 -28.81 -11.42 -24.90
C ARG A 178 -28.21 -12.25 -23.77
N CYS A 179 -28.74 -13.45 -23.52
CA CYS A 179 -28.33 -14.25 -22.38
C CYS A 179 -26.85 -14.66 -22.44
N GLU A 180 -26.30 -14.81 -23.64
CA GLU A 180 -24.88 -15.10 -23.88
C GLU A 180 -23.94 -13.97 -23.45
N GLU A 181 -24.40 -12.71 -23.41
CA GLU A 181 -23.58 -11.55 -23.00
C GLU A 181 -23.16 -11.64 -21.52
N ILE A 182 -23.87 -12.44 -20.70
CA ILE A 182 -23.50 -12.71 -19.30
C ILE A 182 -22.14 -13.43 -19.22
N ALA A 183 -21.75 -14.20 -20.23
CA ALA A 183 -20.44 -14.85 -20.26
C ALA A 183 -19.28 -13.84 -20.27
N ALA A 184 -19.45 -12.69 -20.95
CA ALA A 184 -18.44 -11.63 -20.96
C ALA A 184 -18.30 -10.96 -19.57
N ILE A 185 -19.39 -10.88 -18.80
CA ILE A 185 -19.35 -10.39 -17.41
C ILE A 185 -18.56 -11.37 -16.52
N LYS A 186 -18.73 -12.69 -16.73
CA LYS A 186 -17.96 -13.71 -16.01
C LYS A 186 -16.47 -13.62 -16.29
N GLU A 187 -16.08 -13.51 -17.56
CA GLU A 187 -14.67 -13.35 -17.97
C GLU A 187 -14.05 -12.10 -17.36
N ARG A 188 -14.80 -11.00 -17.28
CA ARG A 188 -14.37 -9.78 -16.59
C ARG A 188 -14.15 -10.01 -15.10
N ALA A 189 -15.06 -10.70 -14.41
CA ALA A 189 -14.91 -11.01 -12.98
C ALA A 189 -13.65 -11.85 -12.72
N ASP A 190 -13.37 -12.83 -13.57
CA ASP A 190 -12.17 -13.67 -13.52
C ASP A 190 -10.88 -12.82 -13.69
N THR A 191 -10.83 -12.04 -14.77
CA THR A 191 -9.72 -11.11 -15.06
C THR A 191 -9.49 -10.10 -13.92
N ASN A 192 -10.56 -9.59 -13.31
CA ASN A 192 -10.47 -8.67 -12.17
C ASN A 192 -9.87 -9.35 -10.94
N SER A 193 -10.22 -10.62 -10.69
CA SER A 193 -9.69 -11.43 -9.60
C SER A 193 -8.20 -11.70 -9.77
N GLU A 194 -7.76 -12.07 -10.98
CA GLU A 194 -6.33 -12.29 -11.28
C GLU A 194 -5.50 -11.02 -11.07
N ARG A 195 -5.96 -9.88 -11.63
CA ARG A 195 -5.29 -8.59 -11.42
C ARG A 195 -5.25 -8.21 -9.94
N ARG A 196 -6.30 -8.55 -9.16
CA ARG A 196 -6.32 -8.32 -7.71
C ARG A 196 -5.30 -9.20 -6.99
N ALA A 197 -5.19 -10.47 -7.36
CA ALA A 197 -4.19 -11.38 -6.83
C ALA A 197 -2.77 -10.83 -7.07
N GLU A 198 -2.45 -10.41 -8.28
CA GLU A 198 -1.15 -9.83 -8.64
C GLU A 198 -0.83 -8.60 -7.77
N ARG A 199 -1.74 -7.63 -7.70
CA ARG A 199 -1.56 -6.39 -6.91
C ARG A 199 -1.37 -6.68 -5.43
N THR A 200 -2.18 -7.56 -4.86
CA THR A 200 -2.09 -7.92 -3.43
C THR A 200 -0.80 -8.69 -3.13
N GLY A 201 -0.36 -9.57 -4.04
CA GLY A 201 0.92 -10.28 -3.93
C GLY A 201 2.11 -9.32 -3.92
N ALA A 202 2.17 -8.40 -4.88
CA ALA A 202 3.21 -7.38 -4.95
C ALA A 202 3.25 -6.48 -3.71
N LEU A 203 2.08 -6.07 -3.20
CA LEU A 203 1.99 -5.31 -1.95
C LEU A 203 2.49 -6.09 -0.74
N ALA A 204 2.12 -7.36 -0.63
CA ALA A 204 2.56 -8.19 0.48
C ALA A 204 4.09 -8.42 0.45
N GLU A 205 4.69 -8.57 -0.73
CA GLU A 205 6.15 -8.65 -0.87
C GLU A 205 6.83 -7.33 -0.46
N MET A 206 6.27 -6.18 -0.85
CA MET A 206 6.77 -4.87 -0.42
C MET A 206 6.70 -4.70 1.10
N VAL A 207 5.61 -5.15 1.74
CA VAL A 207 5.47 -5.12 3.20
C VAL A 207 6.44 -6.08 3.87
N ALA A 208 6.60 -7.29 3.36
CA ALA A 208 7.50 -8.30 3.92
C ALA A 208 8.98 -7.91 3.81
N SER A 209 9.36 -7.20 2.74
CA SER A 209 10.71 -6.68 2.53
C SER A 209 11.00 -5.35 3.26
N SER A 210 9.98 -4.77 3.89
CA SER A 210 10.14 -3.55 4.69
C SER A 210 10.80 -3.83 6.05
N GLU A 211 11.36 -2.80 6.69
CA GLU A 211 11.83 -2.87 8.09
C GLU A 211 10.73 -2.57 9.11
N LEU A 212 9.46 -2.62 8.71
CA LEU A 212 8.36 -2.44 9.64
C LEU A 212 8.41 -3.52 10.75
N PRO A 213 8.05 -3.18 12.00
CA PRO A 213 7.85 -4.17 13.05
C PRO A 213 6.94 -5.30 12.59
N GLU A 214 7.24 -6.54 12.98
CA GLU A 214 6.51 -7.73 12.53
C GLU A 214 4.99 -7.61 12.75
N LYS A 215 4.56 -7.06 13.89
CA LYS A 215 3.13 -6.80 14.14
C LYS A 215 2.49 -5.82 13.16
N ILE A 216 3.23 -4.78 12.74
CA ILE A 216 2.75 -3.84 11.73
C ILE A 216 2.66 -4.54 10.38
N GLN A 217 3.68 -5.32 9.99
CA GLN A 217 3.64 -6.11 8.76
C GLN A 217 2.45 -7.08 8.73
N GLN A 218 2.20 -7.79 9.83
CA GLN A 218 1.05 -8.70 9.98
C GLN A 218 -0.29 -7.95 9.84
N GLY A 219 -0.44 -6.82 10.53
CA GLY A 219 -1.65 -6.00 10.45
C GLY A 219 -1.91 -5.47 9.03
N ILE A 220 -0.88 -4.93 8.37
CA ILE A 220 -0.97 -4.45 6.99
C ILE A 220 -1.32 -5.60 6.03
N THR A 221 -0.66 -6.75 6.16
CA THR A 221 -0.93 -7.93 5.31
C THR A 221 -2.37 -8.40 5.44
N MET A 222 -2.94 -8.35 6.65
CA MET A 222 -4.35 -8.65 6.89
C MET A 222 -5.29 -7.67 6.20
N MET A 223 -4.90 -6.40 6.02
CA MET A 223 -5.71 -5.41 5.30
C MET A 223 -5.56 -5.47 3.79
N ILE A 224 -4.42 -5.93 3.27
CA ILE A 224 -4.18 -6.10 1.82
C ILE A 224 -5.09 -7.20 1.25
N ALA A 225 -5.20 -8.32 1.95
CA ALA A 225 -6.05 -9.46 1.58
C ALA A 225 -6.92 -9.89 2.77
N PRO A 226 -7.98 -9.13 3.10
CA PRO A 226 -8.77 -9.36 4.31
C PRO A 226 -9.53 -10.68 4.27
N VAL A 227 -9.80 -11.18 3.07
CA VAL A 227 -10.33 -12.52 2.81
C VAL A 227 -9.34 -13.24 1.91
N GLY A 228 -8.90 -14.43 2.32
CA GLY A 228 -7.90 -15.21 1.59
C GLY A 228 -6.47 -14.86 1.96
N LYS A 229 -5.57 -14.95 0.96
CA LYS A 229 -4.15 -14.62 1.09
C LYS A 229 -3.71 -13.69 -0.04
N PRO A 230 -2.73 -12.81 0.19
CA PRO A 230 -2.15 -12.02 -0.88
C PRO A 230 -1.55 -12.90 -1.98
N GLY A 231 -1.73 -12.52 -3.25
CA GLY A 231 -1.24 -13.31 -4.38
C GLY A 231 -2.13 -14.50 -4.78
N GLU A 232 -3.18 -14.80 -4.01
CA GLU A 232 -4.17 -15.81 -4.37
C GLU A 232 -5.43 -15.12 -4.98
N PRO A 233 -6.16 -15.80 -5.89
CA PRO A 233 -7.44 -15.30 -6.40
C PRO A 233 -8.44 -14.97 -5.27
N ASP A 234 -9.32 -14.01 -5.53
CA ASP A 234 -10.35 -13.60 -4.58
C ASP A 234 -11.22 -14.80 -4.17
N PRO A 235 -11.32 -15.14 -2.87
CA PRO A 235 -12.16 -16.23 -2.42
C PRO A 235 -13.64 -16.06 -2.76
N ALA A 236 -14.12 -14.84 -3.02
CA ALA A 236 -15.48 -14.58 -3.46
C ALA A 236 -15.72 -14.88 -4.94
N LEU A 237 -14.67 -15.13 -5.74
CA LEU A 237 -14.79 -15.34 -7.18
C LEU A 237 -15.69 -16.53 -7.50
N GLU A 238 -15.53 -17.65 -6.79
CA GLU A 238 -16.34 -18.86 -7.02
C GLU A 238 -17.84 -18.56 -6.87
N GLN A 239 -18.21 -17.84 -5.81
CA GLN A 239 -19.61 -17.49 -5.54
C GLN A 239 -20.11 -16.41 -6.50
N GLN A 240 -19.26 -15.48 -6.93
CA GLN A 240 -19.60 -14.52 -7.98
C GLN A 240 -19.87 -15.23 -9.31
N GLN A 241 -19.03 -16.19 -9.68
CA GLN A 241 -19.24 -17.02 -10.88
C GLN A 241 -20.53 -17.83 -10.77
N ALA A 242 -20.79 -18.46 -9.62
CA ALA A 242 -22.04 -19.19 -9.38
C ALA A 242 -23.29 -18.29 -9.48
N LEU A 243 -23.20 -17.04 -9.00
CA LEU A 243 -24.28 -16.07 -9.12
C LEU A 243 -24.53 -15.67 -10.58
N LEU A 244 -23.46 -15.43 -11.35
CA LEU A 244 -23.55 -15.10 -12.78
C LEU A 244 -24.05 -16.29 -13.61
N ASP A 245 -23.60 -17.51 -13.30
CA ASP A 245 -24.08 -18.76 -13.91
C ASP A 245 -25.56 -18.98 -13.67
N GLY A 246 -26.01 -18.81 -12.42
CA GLY A 246 -27.43 -18.87 -12.10
C GLY A 246 -28.22 -17.79 -12.83
N THR A 247 -27.65 -16.59 -13.00
CA THR A 247 -28.30 -15.49 -13.72
C THR A 247 -28.41 -15.78 -15.22
N GLN A 248 -27.39 -16.39 -15.82
CA GLN A 248 -27.44 -16.85 -17.21
C GLN A 248 -28.51 -17.94 -17.40
N GLN A 249 -28.50 -18.96 -16.54
CA GLN A 249 -29.51 -20.03 -16.59
C GLN A 249 -30.92 -19.49 -16.40
N LEU A 250 -31.10 -18.48 -15.54
CA LEU A 250 -32.37 -17.81 -15.36
C LEU A 250 -32.81 -17.09 -16.65
N CYS A 251 -31.91 -16.34 -17.28
CA CYS A 251 -32.17 -15.66 -18.55
C CYS A 251 -32.62 -16.66 -19.62
N GLU A 252 -31.88 -17.76 -19.80
CA GLU A 252 -32.19 -18.80 -20.78
C GLU A 252 -33.52 -19.51 -20.50
N LEU A 253 -33.85 -19.75 -19.22
CA LEU A 253 -35.13 -20.32 -18.82
C LEU A 253 -36.28 -19.37 -19.17
N LEU A 254 -36.15 -18.09 -18.84
CA LEU A 254 -37.17 -17.07 -19.10
C LEU A 254 -37.32 -16.77 -20.59
N ALA A 255 -36.24 -16.91 -21.38
CA ALA A 255 -36.27 -16.77 -22.83
C ALA A 255 -37.17 -17.80 -23.53
N LYS A 256 -37.44 -18.96 -22.90
CA LYS A 256 -38.42 -19.94 -23.40
C LYS A 256 -39.86 -19.41 -23.42
N ARG A 257 -40.14 -18.31 -22.72
CA ARG A 257 -41.48 -17.70 -22.59
C ARG A 257 -42.57 -18.67 -22.10
N SER A 258 -42.19 -19.67 -21.31
CA SER A 258 -43.11 -20.59 -20.63
C SER A 258 -43.62 -20.03 -19.30
N TRP A 259 -43.74 -18.70 -19.20
CA TRP A 259 -44.16 -17.98 -18.01
C TRP A 259 -45.08 -16.82 -18.39
N ARG A 260 -45.83 -16.33 -17.41
CA ARG A 260 -46.66 -15.12 -17.49
C ARG A 260 -46.59 -14.37 -16.17
N ASN A 261 -46.88 -13.07 -16.20
CA ASN A 261 -47.00 -12.26 -15.00
C ASN A 261 -48.29 -12.61 -14.25
N GLU A 262 -48.16 -13.27 -13.09
CA GLU A 262 -49.26 -13.58 -12.18
C GLU A 262 -49.11 -12.73 -10.92
N ALA A 263 -49.72 -11.54 -10.91
CA ALA A 263 -49.67 -10.62 -9.79
C ALA A 263 -48.24 -10.30 -9.32
N ALA A 264 -47.35 -9.97 -10.27
CA ALA A 264 -45.92 -9.71 -10.08
C ALA A 264 -45.05 -10.93 -9.77
N TYR A 265 -45.60 -12.15 -9.86
CA TYR A 265 -44.85 -13.40 -9.75
C TYR A 265 -44.75 -14.11 -11.11
N PHE A 266 -43.70 -14.91 -11.29
CA PHE A 266 -43.55 -15.75 -12.47
C PHE A 266 -44.51 -16.94 -12.39
N GLY A 267 -45.63 -16.86 -13.11
CA GLY A 267 -46.56 -17.96 -13.30
C GLY A 267 -46.10 -18.86 -14.45
N PHE A 268 -45.44 -19.97 -14.15
CA PHE A 268 -44.97 -20.92 -15.17
C PHE A 268 -46.10 -21.79 -15.73
N THR A 269 -46.07 -22.02 -17.04
CA THR A 269 -47.06 -22.82 -17.76
C THR A 269 -46.89 -24.33 -17.57
N ASN A 270 -45.73 -24.76 -17.07
CA ASN A 270 -45.45 -26.15 -16.75
C ASN A 270 -44.61 -26.29 -15.46
N GLY A 271 -44.76 -27.43 -14.78
CA GLY A 271 -44.08 -27.69 -13.51
C GLY A 271 -42.58 -27.98 -13.62
N ALA A 272 -42.05 -28.28 -14.81
CA ALA A 272 -40.62 -28.52 -15.00
C ALA A 272 -39.84 -27.19 -14.97
N ASP A 273 -40.29 -26.20 -15.75
CA ASP A 273 -39.68 -24.87 -15.75
C ASP A 273 -39.87 -24.16 -14.39
N ARG A 274 -41.00 -24.36 -13.71
CA ARG A 274 -41.19 -23.85 -12.34
C ARG A 274 -40.14 -24.39 -11.37
N ARG A 275 -39.93 -25.72 -11.33
CA ARG A 275 -38.90 -26.32 -10.48
C ARG A 275 -37.52 -25.83 -10.84
N ARG A 276 -37.22 -25.70 -12.13
CA ARG A 276 -35.93 -25.18 -12.58
C ARG A 276 -35.69 -23.74 -12.12
N PHE A 277 -36.73 -22.89 -12.18
CA PHE A 277 -36.66 -21.53 -11.66
C PHE A 277 -36.40 -21.49 -10.15
N GLU A 278 -37.06 -22.35 -9.38
CA GLU A 278 -36.85 -22.49 -7.93
C GLU A 278 -35.40 -22.91 -7.62
N GLU A 279 -34.90 -23.95 -8.27
CA GLU A 279 -33.50 -24.45 -8.13
C GLU A 279 -32.47 -23.35 -8.43
N ILE A 280 -32.65 -22.63 -9.54
CA ILE A 280 -31.73 -21.56 -9.95
C ILE A 280 -31.71 -20.44 -8.90
N ASN A 281 -32.88 -20.01 -8.42
CA ASN A 281 -32.96 -18.94 -7.43
C ASN A 281 -32.41 -19.35 -6.06
N GLU A 282 -32.61 -20.60 -5.65
CA GLU A 282 -32.00 -21.14 -4.43
C GLU A 282 -30.47 -21.08 -4.51
N ALA A 283 -29.89 -21.55 -5.61
CA ALA A 283 -28.43 -21.50 -5.84
C ALA A 283 -27.90 -20.06 -5.84
N ARG A 284 -28.57 -19.13 -6.54
CA ARG A 284 -28.20 -17.71 -6.56
C ARG A 284 -28.29 -17.06 -5.17
N GLN A 285 -29.31 -17.38 -4.39
CA GLN A 285 -29.46 -16.87 -3.03
C GLN A 285 -28.39 -17.43 -2.09
N ALA A 286 -28.01 -18.70 -2.24
CA ALA A 286 -26.90 -19.28 -1.48
C ALA A 286 -25.59 -18.56 -1.80
N ALA A 287 -25.25 -18.41 -3.08
CA ALA A 287 -24.05 -17.69 -3.51
C ALA A 287 -24.02 -16.24 -2.99
N ALA A 288 -25.15 -15.52 -3.06
CA ALA A 288 -25.25 -14.16 -2.54
C ALA A 288 -25.05 -14.08 -1.02
N LYS A 289 -25.55 -15.06 -0.25
CA LYS A 289 -25.33 -15.14 1.20
C LYS A 289 -23.87 -15.37 1.54
N ASP A 290 -23.19 -16.21 0.78
CA ASP A 290 -21.78 -16.52 0.97
C ASP A 290 -20.91 -15.30 0.65
N ILE A 291 -21.18 -14.58 -0.44
CA ILE A 291 -20.52 -13.29 -0.75
C ILE A 291 -20.71 -12.31 0.41
N ALA A 292 -21.93 -12.15 0.91
CA ALA A 292 -22.20 -11.25 2.03
C ALA A 292 -21.50 -11.69 3.33
N ALA A 293 -21.26 -12.99 3.52
CA ALA A 293 -20.48 -13.49 4.65
C ALA A 293 -19.00 -13.13 4.51
N LEU A 294 -18.44 -13.25 3.30
CA LEU A 294 -17.06 -12.85 2.99
C LEU A 294 -16.88 -11.33 3.15
N GLU A 295 -17.84 -10.50 2.72
CA GLU A 295 -17.78 -9.03 2.93
C GLU A 295 -17.78 -8.65 4.41
N ARG A 296 -18.60 -9.32 5.24
CA ARG A 296 -18.58 -9.12 6.70
C ARG A 296 -17.24 -9.53 7.30
N GLN A 297 -16.72 -10.68 6.90
CA GLN A 297 -15.40 -11.15 7.33
C GLN A 297 -14.30 -10.17 6.92
N ALA A 298 -14.37 -9.62 5.70
CA ALA A 298 -13.42 -8.64 5.21
C ALA A 298 -13.38 -7.39 6.11
N THR A 299 -14.56 -6.89 6.47
CA THR A 299 -14.72 -5.71 7.34
C THR A 299 -14.12 -5.96 8.73
N THR A 300 -14.39 -7.13 9.31
CA THR A 300 -13.82 -7.53 10.61
C THR A 300 -12.29 -7.60 10.54
N ARG A 301 -11.74 -8.30 9.54
CA ARG A 301 -10.30 -8.46 9.33
C ARG A 301 -9.59 -7.15 9.08
N LEU A 302 -10.22 -6.24 8.32
CA LEU A 302 -9.68 -4.91 8.10
C LEU A 302 -9.61 -4.10 9.40
N THR A 303 -10.66 -4.19 10.24
CA THR A 303 -10.68 -3.55 11.56
C THR A 303 -9.61 -4.15 12.48
N GLU A 304 -9.51 -5.47 12.55
CA GLU A 304 -8.49 -6.16 13.35
C GLU A 304 -7.06 -5.80 12.91
N GLY A 305 -6.80 -5.79 11.60
CA GLY A 305 -5.51 -5.40 11.03
C GLY A 305 -5.15 -3.96 11.37
N ARG A 306 -6.11 -3.03 11.25
CA ARG A 306 -5.92 -1.63 11.65
C ARG A 306 -5.58 -1.50 13.12
N GLU A 307 -6.36 -2.11 14.02
CA GLU A 307 -6.11 -2.00 15.46
C GLU A 307 -4.75 -2.58 15.84
N MET A 308 -4.30 -3.64 15.15
CA MET A 308 -2.95 -4.20 15.33
C MET A 308 -1.86 -3.19 14.97
N VAL A 309 -2.00 -2.48 13.84
CA VAL A 309 -1.05 -1.44 13.43
C VAL A 309 -1.10 -0.27 14.40
N ARG A 310 -2.29 0.19 14.79
CA ARG A 310 -2.50 1.31 15.72
C ARG A 310 -1.89 1.03 17.09
N GLU A 311 -2.11 -0.16 17.64
CA GLU A 311 -1.52 -0.56 18.92
C GLU A 311 0.00 -0.62 18.83
N ALA A 312 0.55 -1.17 17.74
CA ALA A 312 1.99 -1.27 17.54
C ALA A 312 2.67 0.10 17.38
N LEU A 313 2.00 1.10 16.79
CA LEU A 313 2.50 2.47 16.68
C LEU A 313 2.41 3.26 17.99
N SER A 314 1.54 2.85 18.93
CA SER A 314 1.34 3.55 20.21
C SER A 314 2.32 3.18 21.32
N ARG A 315 3.21 2.20 21.07
CA ARG A 315 4.17 1.64 22.03
C ARG A 315 5.59 2.12 21.72
#